data_AF-A0A3N5LTC7-F1
#
_entry.id   AF-A0A3N5LTC7-F1
#
_cell.length_a   1.000
_cell.length_b   1.000
_cell.length_c   1.000
_cell.angle_alpha   90.00
_cell.angle_beta   90.00
_cell.angle_gamma   90.00
#
_symmetry.space_group_name_H-M   'P 1'
#
loop_
_entity.id
_entity.type
_entity.pdbx_description
1 polymer ?
#
loop_
_entity_poly.entity_id
_entity_poly.type
_entity_poly.pdbx_seq_one_letter_code
_entity_poly.pdbx_strand_id
1 'polypeptide(L)'
;MPGSGINSWLEDELRERYRHDRQEVDPDWRQQFEAVPPPPAAAPGDELVPLRGAAARIVENMTASLSIPVATSQRIIPVKVVDENRRIINLHRGLQGGSKVSYTHLITWGILKAIEAFPALNAAYTENNGQAFRIQRRGINFGIAIDLAGRAGSRSLVVPNLKDAGNLDFQ
;
A
#
# COMPACT_ATOMS: atom_id res chain seq x y z
N MET A 1 22.56 -0.93 -13.48
CA MET A 1 22.85 -2.34 -13.79
C MET A 1 23.24 -3.03 -12.49
N PRO A 2 22.49 -4.01 -11.96
CA PRO A 2 22.99 -4.81 -10.86
C PRO A 2 23.99 -5.85 -11.42
N GLY A 3 25.19 -5.87 -10.84
CA GLY A 3 26.11 -7.03 -10.84
C GLY A 3 26.78 -7.42 -12.16
N SER A 4 27.75 -6.65 -12.65
CA SER A 4 28.83 -7.20 -13.49
C SER A 4 30.22 -6.84 -12.98
N GLY A 5 30.37 -6.75 -11.66
CA GLY A 5 31.64 -6.55 -10.99
C GLY A 5 32.19 -7.87 -10.46
N ILE A 6 33.52 -7.96 -10.34
CA ILE A 6 34.31 -9.10 -9.83
C ILE A 6 33.85 -9.59 -8.43
N ASN A 7 32.98 -8.86 -7.74
CA ASN A 7 32.53 -9.13 -6.37
C ASN A 7 31.00 -9.32 -6.20
N SER A 8 30.25 -9.70 -7.25
CA SER A 8 28.80 -9.86 -7.13
C SER A 8 28.37 -10.85 -6.03
N TRP A 9 29.14 -11.94 -5.81
CA TRP A 9 28.86 -12.89 -4.73
C TRP A 9 28.94 -12.24 -3.33
N LEU A 10 29.81 -11.23 -3.17
CA LEU A 10 30.14 -10.66 -1.85
C LEU A 10 29.11 -9.62 -1.49
N GLU A 11 28.67 -8.85 -2.48
CA GLU A 11 27.53 -7.94 -2.35
C GLU A 11 26.26 -8.71 -1.96
N ASP A 12 25.99 -9.85 -2.60
CA ASP A 12 24.83 -10.68 -2.30
C ASP A 12 24.90 -11.26 -0.87
N GLU A 13 26.07 -11.77 -0.45
CA GLU A 13 26.28 -12.31 0.90
C GLU A 13 26.22 -11.21 2.00
N LEU A 14 26.79 -10.03 1.75
CA LEU A 14 26.69 -8.86 2.65
C LEU A 14 25.25 -8.35 2.71
N ARG A 15 24.50 -8.41 1.61
CA ARG A 15 23.09 -8.02 1.57
C ARG A 15 22.20 -9.01 2.32
N GLU A 16 22.52 -10.30 2.28
CA GLU A 16 21.82 -11.32 3.05
C GLU A 16 22.10 -11.18 4.55
N ARG A 17 23.36 -10.91 4.93
CA ARG A 17 23.73 -10.54 6.31
C ARG A 17 23.01 -9.27 6.78
N TYR A 18 22.99 -8.21 5.97
CA TYR A 18 22.29 -6.96 6.28
C TYR A 18 20.78 -7.17 6.54
N ARG A 19 20.13 -8.12 5.85
CA ARG A 19 18.72 -8.46 6.08
C ARG A 19 18.49 -9.19 7.41
N HIS A 20 19.47 -9.97 7.87
CA HIS A 20 19.40 -10.72 9.14
C HIS A 20 19.77 -9.83 10.33
N ASP A 21 20.91 -9.15 10.27
CA ASP A 21 21.35 -8.17 11.26
C ASP A 21 22.07 -7.00 10.57
N ARG A 22 21.48 -5.80 10.69
CA ARG A 22 22.02 -4.58 10.09
C ARG A 22 23.37 -4.20 10.71
N GLN A 23 23.63 -4.56 11.97
CA GLN A 23 24.85 -4.16 12.68
C GLN A 23 26.07 -5.02 12.33
N GLU A 24 25.86 -6.22 11.77
CA GLU A 24 26.93 -7.12 11.34
C GLU A 24 27.64 -6.66 10.05
N VAL A 25 27.06 -5.70 9.35
CA VAL A 25 27.62 -5.13 8.11
C VAL A 25 28.34 -3.83 8.41
N ASP A 26 29.53 -3.69 7.81
CA ASP A 26 30.34 -2.48 7.91
C ASP A 26 29.51 -1.21 7.56
N PRO A 27 29.67 -0.11 8.31
CA PRO A 27 28.97 1.16 8.05
C PRO A 27 28.91 1.61 6.59
N ASP A 28 30.00 1.43 5.82
CA ASP A 28 30.06 1.88 4.42
C ASP A 28 29.09 1.07 3.54
N TRP A 29 29.04 -0.25 3.76
CA TRP A 29 28.13 -1.15 3.05
C TRP A 29 26.67 -0.94 3.47
N ARG A 30 26.41 -0.61 4.76
CA ARG A 30 25.07 -0.21 5.20
C ARG A 30 24.60 1.04 4.47
N GLN A 31 25.46 2.06 4.40
CA GLN A 31 25.12 3.32 3.73
C GLN A 31 24.83 3.08 2.24
N GLN A 32 25.56 2.17 1.60
CA GLN A 32 25.34 1.77 0.21
C GLN A 32 24.04 0.99 0.00
N PHE A 33 23.65 0.11 0.94
CA PHE A 33 22.38 -0.63 0.87
C PHE A 33 21.16 0.22 1.24
N GLU A 34 21.35 1.27 2.04
CA GLU A 34 20.33 2.25 2.40
C GLU A 34 20.20 3.38 1.38
N ALA A 35 21.20 3.56 0.51
CA ALA A 35 21.19 4.60 -0.51
C ALA A 35 20.03 4.39 -1.49
N VAL A 36 19.12 5.37 -1.54
CA VAL A 36 18.10 5.44 -2.58
C VAL A 36 18.82 5.78 -3.89
N PRO A 37 18.73 4.93 -4.94
CA PRO A 37 19.37 5.22 -6.21
C PRO A 37 18.83 6.55 -6.77
N PRO A 38 19.70 7.40 -7.35
CA PRO A 38 19.27 8.68 -7.89
C PRO A 38 18.24 8.46 -9.02
N PRO A 39 17.34 9.43 -9.26
CA PRO A 39 16.40 9.35 -10.37
C PRO A 39 17.16 9.17 -11.69
N PRO A 40 16.63 8.37 -12.64
CA PRO A 40 17.25 8.22 -13.95
C PRO A 40 17.32 9.58 -14.66
N ALA A 41 18.48 9.86 -15.27
CA ALA A 41 18.64 11.03 -16.12
C ALA A 41 17.93 10.80 -17.47
N ALA A 42 17.35 11.86 -18.02
CA ALA A 42 16.77 11.84 -19.36
C ALA A 42 17.87 11.60 -20.42
N ALA A 43 17.61 10.68 -21.35
CA ALA A 43 18.47 10.38 -22.47
C ALA A 43 18.23 11.37 -23.64
N PRO A 44 19.17 11.48 -24.59
CA PRO A 44 18.95 12.26 -25.81
C PRO A 44 17.74 11.74 -26.59
N GLY A 45 16.74 12.61 -26.78
CA GLY A 45 15.48 12.27 -27.45
C GLY A 45 14.30 12.02 -26.50
N ASP A 46 14.52 12.01 -25.18
CA ASP A 46 13.43 11.87 -24.22
C ASP A 46 12.61 13.16 -24.08
N GLU A 47 11.28 13.00 -24.01
CA GLU A 47 10.35 14.10 -23.72
C GLU A 47 10.08 14.19 -22.22
N LEU A 48 10.36 15.35 -21.62
CA LEU A 48 10.04 15.62 -20.23
C LEU A 48 8.60 16.12 -20.09
N VAL A 49 7.72 15.24 -19.59
CA VAL A 49 6.33 15.59 -19.30
C VAL A 49 6.20 15.99 -17.82
N PRO A 50 5.89 17.26 -17.50
CA PRO A 50 5.76 17.70 -16.12
C PRO A 50 4.53 17.08 -15.44
N LEU A 51 4.73 16.53 -14.25
CA LEU A 51 3.64 16.04 -13.40
C LEU A 51 2.92 17.23 -12.74
N ARG A 52 1.58 17.26 -12.85
CA ARG A 52 0.74 18.32 -12.27
C ARG A 52 -0.47 17.74 -11.52
N GLY A 53 -1.04 18.55 -10.64
CA GLY A 53 -2.28 18.22 -9.91
C GLY A 53 -2.18 16.91 -9.13
N ALA A 54 -3.11 15.98 -9.40
CA ALA A 54 -3.19 14.71 -8.69
C ALA A 54 -1.91 13.86 -8.80
N ALA A 55 -1.27 13.83 -9.97
CA ALA A 55 -0.05 13.05 -10.18
C ALA A 55 1.12 13.57 -9.31
N ALA A 56 1.28 14.90 -9.23
CA ALA A 56 2.29 15.52 -8.37
C ALA A 56 2.03 15.22 -6.88
N ARG A 57 0.76 15.26 -6.46
CA ARG A 57 0.37 14.96 -5.07
C ARG A 57 0.60 13.50 -4.69
N ILE A 58 0.39 12.57 -5.63
CA ILE A 58 0.71 11.15 -5.44
C ILE A 58 2.22 10.99 -5.20
N VAL A 59 3.06 11.61 -6.03
CA VAL A 59 4.53 11.54 -5.86
C VAL A 59 4.95 12.07 -4.50
N GLU A 60 4.44 13.23 -4.08
CA GLU A 60 4.71 13.81 -2.76
C GLU A 60 4.37 12.84 -1.62
N ASN A 61 3.16 12.25 -1.64
CA ASN A 61 2.71 11.30 -0.63
C ASN A 61 3.49 9.98 -0.64
N MET A 62 3.84 9.47 -1.83
CA MET A 62 4.61 8.24 -1.99
C MET A 62 6.04 8.43 -1.48
N THR A 63 6.68 9.56 -1.78
CA THR A 63 8.01 9.91 -1.27
C THR A 63 8.00 10.05 0.24
N ALA A 64 6.99 10.71 0.81
CA ALA A 64 6.85 10.82 2.27
C ALA A 64 6.72 9.43 2.94
N SER A 65 6.05 8.48 2.28
CA SER A 65 5.83 7.13 2.80
C SER A 65 7.11 6.29 2.89
N LEU A 66 8.18 6.65 2.17
CA LEU A 66 9.48 5.94 2.24
C LEU A 66 10.13 6.02 3.63
N SER A 67 9.74 6.99 4.45
CA SER A 67 10.22 7.13 5.84
C SER A 67 9.70 6.03 6.77
N ILE A 68 8.63 5.32 6.38
CA ILE A 68 8.02 4.28 7.20
C ILE A 68 8.74 2.94 6.95
N PRO A 69 9.26 2.26 7.99
CA PRO A 69 9.85 0.94 7.84
C PRO A 69 8.76 -0.11 7.59
N VAL A 70 8.48 -0.41 6.32
CA VAL A 70 7.43 -1.34 5.92
C VAL A 70 7.93 -2.79 5.96
N ALA A 71 7.18 -3.67 6.64
CA ALA A 71 7.34 -5.12 6.57
C ALA A 71 6.10 -5.74 5.91
N THR A 72 6.31 -6.62 4.94
CA THR A 72 5.23 -7.23 4.14
C THR A 72 5.03 -8.69 4.51
N SER A 73 3.78 -9.07 4.82
CA SER A 73 3.38 -10.47 5.00
C SER A 73 2.39 -10.88 3.91
N GLN A 74 2.51 -12.10 3.40
CA GLN A 74 1.60 -12.64 2.39
C GLN A 74 0.91 -13.90 2.90
N ARG A 75 -0.39 -14.02 2.64
CA ARG A 75 -1.19 -15.21 2.92
C ARG A 75 -2.01 -15.57 1.68
N ILE A 76 -2.25 -16.87 1.49
CA ILE A 76 -3.10 -17.38 0.41
C ILE A 76 -4.43 -17.81 1.02
N ILE A 77 -5.54 -17.28 0.50
CA ILE A 77 -6.89 -17.56 0.98
C ILE A 77 -7.69 -18.20 -0.17
N PRO A 78 -8.24 -19.41 0.01
CA PRO A 78 -9.11 -20.02 -1.00
C PRO A 78 -10.40 -19.20 -1.19
N VAL A 79 -10.76 -18.91 -2.44
CA VAL A 79 -11.88 -18.01 -2.77
C VAL A 79 -13.20 -18.71 -3.09
N LYS A 80 -13.22 -20.06 -3.18
CA LYS A 80 -14.40 -20.81 -3.64
C LYS A 80 -15.66 -20.51 -2.82
N VAL A 81 -15.54 -20.50 -1.49
CA VAL A 81 -16.67 -20.22 -0.58
C VAL A 81 -17.13 -18.78 -0.74
N VAL A 82 -16.21 -17.82 -0.87
CA VAL A 82 -16.54 -16.40 -1.08
C VAL A 82 -17.26 -16.21 -2.41
N ASP A 83 -16.84 -16.93 -3.45
CA ASP A 83 -17.44 -16.84 -4.77
C ASP A 83 -18.88 -17.37 -4.80
N GLU A 84 -19.12 -18.57 -4.25
CA GLU A 84 -20.46 -19.15 -4.21
C GLU A 84 -21.41 -18.29 -3.36
N ASN A 85 -20.96 -17.85 -2.18
CA ASN A 85 -21.75 -16.97 -1.32
C ASN A 85 -22.09 -15.65 -2.04
N ARG A 86 -21.11 -15.04 -2.71
CA ARG A 86 -21.33 -13.81 -3.49
C ARG A 86 -22.34 -14.03 -4.62
N ARG A 87 -22.29 -15.17 -5.29
CA ARG A 87 -23.21 -15.53 -6.37
C ARG A 87 -24.65 -15.64 -5.85
N ILE A 88 -24.85 -16.35 -4.74
CA ILE A 88 -26.17 -16.50 -4.09
C ILE A 88 -26.71 -15.15 -3.63
N ILE A 89 -25.88 -14.33 -2.97
CA ILE A 89 -26.26 -12.98 -2.53
C ILE A 89 -26.72 -12.12 -3.71
N ASN A 90 -25.94 -12.12 -4.81
CA ASN A 90 -26.28 -11.31 -5.99
C ASN A 90 -27.54 -11.81 -6.71
N LEU A 91 -27.79 -13.12 -6.73
CA LEU A 91 -29.02 -13.67 -7.28
C LEU A 91 -30.23 -13.15 -6.51
N HIS A 92 -30.19 -13.23 -5.17
CA HIS A 92 -31.26 -12.72 -4.32
C HIS A 92 -31.45 -11.19 -4.48
N ARG A 93 -30.36 -10.41 -4.45
CA ARG A 93 -30.42 -8.95 -4.64
C ARG A 93 -30.94 -8.56 -6.02
N GLY A 94 -30.59 -9.31 -7.06
CA GLY A 94 -31.09 -9.08 -8.42
C GLY A 94 -32.61 -9.21 -8.51
N LEU A 95 -33.21 -10.16 -7.78
CA LEU A 95 -34.66 -10.32 -7.71
C LEU A 95 -35.37 -9.15 -7.03
N GLN A 96 -34.67 -8.42 -6.15
CA GLN A 96 -35.17 -7.25 -5.44
C GLN A 96 -34.76 -5.91 -6.10
N GLY A 97 -34.16 -5.94 -7.30
CA GLY A 97 -33.67 -4.74 -8.00
C GLY A 97 -32.45 -4.08 -7.33
N GLY A 98 -31.77 -4.79 -6.43
CA GLY A 98 -30.61 -4.29 -5.70
C GLY A 98 -29.33 -4.23 -6.53
N SER A 99 -28.37 -3.41 -6.07
CA SER A 99 -27.04 -3.31 -6.66
C SER A 99 -26.21 -4.59 -6.47
N LYS A 100 -25.26 -4.81 -7.39
CA LYS A 100 -24.36 -5.95 -7.36
C LYS A 100 -23.29 -5.78 -6.29
N VAL A 101 -23.12 -6.80 -5.45
CA VAL A 101 -22.02 -6.95 -4.50
C VAL A 101 -20.79 -7.50 -5.22
N SER A 102 -19.68 -6.75 -5.16
CA SER A 102 -18.37 -7.18 -5.69
C SER A 102 -17.52 -7.86 -4.61
N TYR A 103 -16.44 -8.55 -5.00
CA TYR A 103 -15.48 -9.11 -4.03
C TYR A 103 -14.89 -8.01 -3.14
N THR A 104 -14.67 -6.81 -3.68
CA THR A 104 -14.17 -5.66 -2.91
C THR A 104 -15.07 -5.33 -1.72
N HIS A 105 -16.40 -5.45 -1.86
CA HIS A 105 -17.33 -5.22 -0.74
C HIS A 105 -17.11 -6.25 0.38
N LEU A 106 -17.05 -7.54 0.02
CA LEU A 106 -16.85 -8.63 0.97
C LEU A 106 -15.48 -8.55 1.66
N ILE A 107 -14.43 -8.25 0.89
CA ILE A 107 -13.06 -8.09 1.42
C ILE A 107 -13.00 -6.88 2.35
N THR A 108 -13.56 -5.74 1.92
CA THR A 108 -13.61 -4.52 2.74
C THR A 108 -14.34 -4.77 4.05
N TRP A 109 -15.51 -5.43 4.00
CA TRP A 109 -16.26 -5.80 5.19
C TRP A 109 -15.44 -6.68 6.14
N GLY A 110 -14.76 -7.69 5.61
CA GLY A 110 -13.86 -8.54 6.39
C GLY A 110 -12.71 -7.76 7.04
N ILE A 111 -12.11 -6.80 6.32
CA ILE A 111 -11.07 -5.93 6.85
C ILE A 111 -11.61 -5.06 7.99
N LEU A 112 -12.80 -4.46 7.82
CA LEU A 112 -13.41 -3.63 8.87
C LEU A 112 -13.65 -4.44 10.14
N LYS A 113 -14.21 -5.65 10.02
CA LYS A 113 -14.38 -6.56 11.16
C LYS A 113 -13.07 -7.03 11.79
N ALA A 114 -12.03 -7.21 10.99
CA ALA A 114 -10.70 -7.50 11.54
C ALA A 114 -10.14 -6.30 12.31
N ILE A 115 -10.30 -5.08 11.81
CA ILE A 115 -9.84 -3.87 12.51
C ILE A 115 -10.61 -3.65 13.82
N GLU A 116 -11.91 -3.93 13.85
CA GLU A 116 -12.73 -3.91 15.09
C GLU A 116 -12.19 -4.90 16.13
N ALA A 117 -11.83 -6.13 15.71
CA ALA A 117 -11.26 -7.14 16.59
C ALA A 117 -9.81 -6.85 17.01
N PHE A 118 -9.04 -6.17 16.16
CA PHE A 118 -7.63 -5.84 16.36
C PHE A 118 -7.38 -4.33 16.23
N PRO A 119 -7.83 -3.51 17.21
CA PRO A 119 -7.81 -2.05 17.12
C PRO A 119 -6.40 -1.45 17.06
N ALA A 120 -5.37 -2.22 17.43
CA ALA A 120 -3.97 -1.82 17.28
C ALA A 120 -3.58 -1.54 15.82
N LEU A 121 -4.30 -2.12 14.84
CA LEU A 121 -4.10 -1.85 13.41
C LEU A 121 -4.65 -0.48 12.97
N ASN A 122 -5.55 0.13 13.74
CA ASN A 122 -6.11 1.47 13.48
C ASN A 122 -5.39 2.55 14.29
N ALA A 123 -4.06 2.55 14.23
CA ALA A 123 -3.21 3.49 14.94
C ALA A 123 -2.34 4.32 13.99
N ALA A 124 -1.82 5.44 14.46
CA ALA A 124 -0.85 6.25 13.73
C ALA A 124 0.29 6.69 14.66
N TYR A 125 1.48 6.86 14.10
CA TYR A 125 2.62 7.45 14.78
C TYR A 125 2.55 8.99 14.74
N THR A 126 2.99 9.65 15.79
CA THR A 126 3.17 11.10 15.81
C THR A 126 4.26 11.48 16.80
N GLU A 127 4.82 12.68 16.63
CA GLU A 127 5.77 13.27 17.57
C GLU A 127 5.18 14.57 18.10
N ASN A 128 5.33 14.80 19.40
CA ASN A 128 4.93 16.04 20.05
C ASN A 128 6.01 16.43 21.07
N ASN A 129 6.56 17.64 20.95
CA ASN A 129 7.64 18.14 21.80
C ASN A 129 8.85 17.19 21.90
N GLY A 130 9.23 16.55 20.80
CA GLY A 130 10.36 15.61 20.75
C GLY A 130 10.10 14.24 21.38
N GLN A 131 8.88 13.98 21.86
CA GLN A 131 8.46 12.68 22.37
C GLN A 131 7.58 11.96 21.34
N ALA A 132 7.85 10.67 21.14
CA ALA A 132 7.09 9.79 20.27
C ALA A 132 5.77 9.33 20.93
N PHE A 133 4.68 9.35 20.17
CA PHE A 133 3.35 8.92 20.60
C PHE A 133 2.67 8.01 19.59
N ARG A 134 1.83 7.11 20.10
CA ARG A 134 0.88 6.34 19.31
C ARG A 134 -0.51 6.96 19.42
N ILE A 135 -1.05 7.46 18.32
CA ILE A 135 -2.44 7.87 18.20
C ILE A 135 -3.30 6.61 18.10
N GLN A 136 -4.19 6.41 19.07
CA GLN A 136 -5.25 5.40 19.01
C GLN A 136 -6.51 6.06 18.45
N ARG A 137 -6.98 5.61 17.28
CA ARG A 137 -8.18 6.15 16.64
C ARG A 137 -9.42 5.44 17.18
N ARG A 138 -10.47 6.21 17.48
CA ARG A 138 -11.77 5.67 17.96
C ARG A 138 -12.66 5.21 16.82
N GLY A 139 -12.69 5.96 15.71
CA GLY A 139 -13.45 5.61 14.52
C GLY A 139 -12.57 4.96 13.46
N ILE A 140 -13.19 4.15 12.60
CA ILE A 140 -12.52 3.51 11.46
C ILE A 140 -12.96 4.24 10.20
N ASN A 141 -12.00 4.87 9.51
CA ASN A 141 -12.19 5.42 8.18
C ASN A 141 -11.45 4.54 7.18
N PHE A 142 -12.02 4.28 6.02
CA PHE A 142 -11.46 3.32 5.07
C PHE A 142 -11.20 3.94 3.70
N GLY A 143 -9.93 3.91 3.27
CA GLY A 143 -9.53 4.34 1.94
C GLY A 143 -9.59 3.18 0.94
N ILE A 144 -10.18 3.38 -0.24
CA ILE A 144 -10.24 2.37 -1.30
C ILE A 144 -9.54 2.91 -2.53
N ALA A 145 -8.50 2.22 -3.00
CA ALA A 145 -7.83 2.59 -4.25
C ALA A 145 -8.71 2.24 -5.45
N ILE A 146 -8.94 3.23 -6.32
CA ILE A 146 -9.71 3.11 -7.56
C ILE A 146 -8.88 3.71 -8.68
N ASP A 147 -8.73 2.93 -9.75
CA ASP A 147 -8.10 3.41 -10.97
C ASP A 147 -9.17 3.81 -11.98
N LEU A 148 -9.16 5.09 -12.35
CA LEU A 148 -10.14 5.72 -13.21
C LEU A 148 -9.56 5.95 -14.61
N ALA A 149 -10.32 5.60 -15.64
CA ALA A 149 -10.00 5.97 -17.01
C ALA A 149 -10.21 7.48 -17.21
N GLY A 150 -9.15 8.18 -17.61
CA GLY A 150 -9.15 9.59 -17.96
C GLY A 150 -9.42 9.82 -19.45
N ARG A 151 -9.29 11.08 -19.89
CA ARG A 151 -9.40 11.44 -21.31
C ARG A 151 -8.16 11.01 -22.08
N ALA A 152 -8.31 10.71 -23.37
CA ALA A 152 -7.22 10.37 -24.27
C ALA A 152 -6.34 9.18 -23.80
N GLY A 153 -6.94 8.17 -23.17
CA GLY A 153 -6.23 6.96 -22.73
C GLY A 153 -5.40 7.10 -21.44
N SER A 154 -5.41 8.28 -20.80
CA SER A 154 -4.78 8.46 -19.49
C SER A 154 -5.51 7.66 -18.39
N ARG A 155 -4.81 7.34 -17.30
CA ARG A 155 -5.37 6.68 -16.10
C ARG A 155 -5.07 7.52 -14.87
N SER A 156 -5.94 7.49 -13.88
CA SER A 156 -5.79 8.26 -12.64
C SER A 156 -6.15 7.41 -11.43
N LEU A 157 -5.19 7.27 -10.52
CA LEU A 157 -5.41 6.64 -9.22
C LEU A 157 -6.07 7.65 -8.27
N VAL A 158 -7.21 7.26 -7.70
CA VAL A 158 -7.92 8.01 -6.67
C VAL A 158 -8.16 7.09 -5.48
N VAL A 159 -8.06 7.64 -4.27
CA VAL A 159 -8.33 6.90 -3.03
C VAL A 159 -9.46 7.61 -2.26
N PRO A 160 -10.74 7.40 -2.60
CA PRO A 160 -11.85 7.87 -1.78
C PRO A 160 -11.75 7.33 -0.35
N ASN A 161 -12.17 8.16 0.60
CA ASN A 161 -12.17 7.85 2.02
C ASN A 161 -13.62 7.71 2.51
N LEU A 162 -14.03 6.48 2.82
CA LEU A 162 -15.28 6.17 3.48
C LEU A 162 -15.19 6.53 4.95
N LYS A 163 -15.90 7.60 5.34
CA LYS A 163 -15.92 8.08 6.72
C LYS A 163 -16.78 7.19 7.59
N ASP A 164 -16.31 6.95 8.81
CA ASP A 164 -16.98 6.15 9.82
C ASP A 164 -17.41 4.75 9.33
N ALA A 165 -16.59 4.17 8.46
CA ALA A 165 -16.84 2.88 7.83
C ALA A 165 -17.06 1.74 8.82
N GLY A 166 -16.49 1.82 10.03
CA GLY A 166 -16.69 0.80 11.08
C GLY A 166 -18.11 0.75 11.65
N ASN A 167 -18.88 1.83 11.52
CA ASN A 167 -20.27 1.88 11.99
C ASN A 167 -21.29 1.63 10.88
N LEU A 168 -20.84 1.45 9.62
CA LEU A 168 -21.73 1.10 8.53
C LEU A 168 -22.17 -0.35 8.65
N ASP A 169 -23.38 -0.61 8.18
CA ASP A 169 -23.83 -1.98 7.92
C ASP A 169 -23.34 -2.45 6.55
N PHE A 170 -23.67 -3.70 6.22
CA PHE A 170 -23.31 -4.30 4.94
C PHE A 170 -24.37 -4.11 3.85
N GLN A 171 -25.56 -3.58 4.17
CA GLN A 171 -26.76 -3.75 3.32
C GLN A 171 -26.77 -2.84 2.08
#